data_AF-A0A8S3F7C3-F1
#
_entry.id   AF-A0A8S3F7C3-F1
#
_cell.length_a   1.000
_cell.length_b   1.000
_cell.length_c   1.000
_cell.angle_alpha   90.00
_cell.angle_beta   90.00
_cell.angle_gamma   90.00
#
_symmetry.space_group_name_H-M   'P 1'
#
loop_
_entity.id
_entity.type
_entity.pdbx_description
1 polymer ?
#
loop_
_entity_poly.entity_id
_entity_poly.type
_entity_poly.pdbx_seq_one_letter_code
_entity_poly.pdbx_strand_id
1 'polypeptide(L)'
;MHKGQVIEEGDHESLMRLRGTYYSLVEQQNLLKAEEEAQLALELNQSAVPCKTDEAPLGFSRKRASTIVSMTPSVKNALYGKRKSSGTSDDAVDEKTIEVKKPSATFAMLKMNKREWKYIFIGCVSCLCNGGIQPAFGVVLSKLTAVFQECDPEVQKSRVLIYILLFIGFGILMLVTMFLQGFLFACSGEALTKRLRSKAFSSLLRQEIAYFDDQSNNTGALC
;
A
#
# COMPACT_ATOMS: atom_id res chain seq x y z
N MET A 1 -24.35 4.37 -21.08
CA MET A 1 -24.54 3.55 -22.30
C MET A 1 -24.14 2.11 -21.98
N HIS A 2 -25.00 1.14 -22.28
CA HIS A 2 -24.69 -0.28 -22.13
C HIS A 2 -24.97 -0.93 -23.47
N LYS A 3 -23.97 -1.62 -24.05
CA LYS A 3 -24.04 -2.20 -25.41
C LYS A 3 -24.36 -1.20 -26.53
N GLY A 4 -23.92 0.05 -26.40
CA GLY A 4 -24.09 1.07 -27.44
C GLY A 4 -25.48 1.71 -27.51
N GLN A 5 -26.37 1.41 -26.55
CA GLN A 5 -27.68 2.04 -26.43
C GLN A 5 -27.76 2.94 -25.18
N VAL A 6 -28.50 4.05 -25.30
CA VAL A 6 -28.80 4.95 -24.18
C VAL A 6 -29.72 4.21 -23.21
N ILE A 7 -29.30 4.10 -21.94
CA ILE A 7 -30.01 3.33 -20.90
C ILE A 7 -31.00 4.21 -20.14
N GLU A 8 -30.59 5.44 -19.82
CA GLU A 8 -31.33 6.41 -19.01
C GLU A 8 -31.05 7.81 -19.60
N GLU A 9 -32.10 8.59 -19.82
CA GLU A 9 -32.02 9.97 -20.33
C GLU A 9 -32.97 10.85 -19.51
N GLY A 10 -32.50 12.04 -19.14
CA GLY A 10 -33.26 13.00 -18.35
C GLY A 10 -32.34 13.92 -17.53
N ASP A 11 -32.95 14.83 -16.78
CA ASP A 11 -32.24 15.77 -15.92
C ASP A 11 -31.68 15.10 -14.66
N HIS A 12 -30.61 15.67 -14.10
CA HIS A 12 -29.91 15.13 -12.93
C HIS A 12 -30.86 14.81 -11.76
N GLU A 13 -31.81 15.71 -11.46
CA GLU A 13 -32.76 15.52 -10.36
C GLU A 13 -33.71 14.32 -10.61
N SER A 14 -34.14 14.15 -11.86
CA SER A 14 -34.96 13.01 -12.27
C SER A 14 -34.18 11.70 -12.17
N LEU A 15 -32.94 11.66 -12.65
CA LEU A 15 -32.08 10.48 -12.59
C LEU A 15 -31.67 10.10 -11.16
N MET A 16 -31.50 11.08 -10.27
CA MET A 16 -31.25 10.84 -8.85
C MET A 16 -32.47 10.26 -8.13
N ARG A 17 -33.69 10.66 -8.52
CA ARG A 17 -34.94 10.08 -7.99
C ARG A 17 -35.19 8.65 -8.49
N LEU A 18 -34.86 8.37 -9.75
CA LEU A 18 -35.04 7.06 -10.36
C LEU A 18 -34.16 5.96 -9.74
N ARG A 19 -33.10 6.32 -8.99
CA ARG A 19 -32.14 5.40 -8.34
C ARG A 19 -31.63 4.30 -9.28
N GLY A 20 -31.43 4.66 -10.55
CA GLY A 20 -30.95 3.76 -11.60
C GLY A 20 -29.43 3.67 -11.66
N THR A 21 -28.93 3.34 -12.85
CA THR A 21 -27.51 3.17 -13.16
C THR A 21 -26.73 4.46 -12.94
N TYR A 22 -27.30 5.61 -13.34
CA TYR A 22 -26.68 6.91 -13.12
C TYR A 22 -26.51 7.24 -11.63
N TYR A 23 -27.54 7.01 -10.83
CA TYR A 23 -27.50 7.24 -9.37
C TYR A 23 -26.40 6.42 -8.70
N SER A 24 -26.27 5.13 -9.04
CA SER A 24 -25.24 4.26 -8.47
C SER A 24 -23.82 4.75 -8.78
N LEU A 25 -23.57 5.28 -9.98
CA LEU A 25 -22.27 5.83 -10.37
C LEU A 25 -21.96 7.13 -9.60
N VAL A 26 -22.94 8.01 -9.44
CA VAL A 26 -22.78 9.25 -8.65
C VAL A 26 -22.57 8.93 -7.17
N GLU A 27 -23.27 7.94 -6.64
CA GLU A 27 -23.08 7.47 -5.27
C GLU A 27 -21.66 6.90 -5.05
N GLN A 28 -21.16 6.09 -5.98
CA GLN A 28 -19.78 5.60 -5.94
C GLN A 28 -18.75 6.73 -5.99
N GLN A 29 -18.96 7.77 -6.81
CA GLN A 29 -18.08 8.94 -6.85
C GLN A 29 -18.09 9.70 -5.53
N ASN A 30 -19.25 9.84 -4.88
CA ASN A 30 -19.36 10.50 -3.58
C ASN A 30 -18.67 9.71 -2.47
N LEU A 31 -18.75 8.37 -2.50
CA LEU A 31 -18.05 7.51 -1.56
C LEU A 31 -16.53 7.62 -1.72
N LEU A 32 -16.02 7.62 -2.95
CA LEU A 32 -14.58 7.79 -3.21
C LEU A 32 -14.06 9.14 -2.72
N LYS A 33 -14.82 10.23 -2.94
CA LYS A 33 -14.48 11.55 -2.40
C LYS A 33 -14.49 11.57 -0.87
N ALA A 34 -15.48 10.94 -0.24
CA ALA A 34 -15.55 10.85 1.21
C ALA A 34 -14.40 10.02 1.79
N GLU A 35 -13.95 8.96 1.11
CA GLU A 35 -12.77 8.18 1.49
C GLU A 35 -11.47 8.98 1.35
N GLU A 36 -11.34 9.79 0.29
CA GLU A 36 -10.21 10.69 0.08
C GLU A 36 -10.15 11.78 1.16
N GLU A 37 -11.29 12.40 1.49
CA GLU A 37 -11.41 13.38 2.57
C GLU A 37 -11.11 12.77 3.96
N ALA A 38 -11.56 11.53 4.21
CA ALA A 38 -11.26 10.82 5.45
C ALA A 38 -9.78 10.44 5.57
N GLN A 39 -9.13 10.06 4.46
CA GLN A 39 -7.68 9.80 4.43
C GLN A 39 -6.88 11.08 4.66
N LEU A 40 -7.29 12.19 4.05
CA LEU A 40 -6.67 13.50 4.22
C LEU A 40 -6.82 14.04 5.65
N ALA A 41 -7.97 13.78 6.29
CA ALA A 41 -8.19 14.07 7.71
C ALA A 41 -7.35 13.19 8.66
N LEU A 42 -7.10 11.93 8.30
CA LEU A 42 -6.23 11.02 9.06
C LEU A 42 -4.75 11.41 8.98
N GLU A 43 -4.28 11.92 7.83
CA GLU A 43 -2.92 12.45 7.69
C GLU A 43 -2.70 13.72 8.52
N LEU A 44 -3.71 14.60 8.63
CA LEU A 44 -3.62 15.80 9.48
C LEU A 44 -3.49 15.46 10.98
N ASN A 45 -4.14 14.38 11.44
CA ASN A 45 -4.13 13.99 12.85
C ASN A 45 -2.84 13.24 13.26
N GLN A 46 -2.05 12.75 12.30
CA GLN A 46 -0.75 12.11 12.58
C GLN A 46 0.39 13.13 12.75
N SER A 47 0.15 14.41 12.48
CA SER A 47 1.10 15.52 12.74
C SER A 47 0.94 16.13 14.15
N ALA A 48 -0.08 15.70 14.92
CA ALA A 48 -0.26 16.10 16.32
C ALA A 48 0.54 15.16 17.24
N VAL A 49 1.72 15.61 17.66
CA VAL A 49 2.54 15.00 18.72
C VAL A 49 1.71 14.84 20.00
N PRO A 50 1.41 13.62 20.49
CA PRO A 50 0.84 13.44 21.82
C PRO A 50 2.00 13.43 22.82
N CYS A 51 2.30 14.58 23.39
CA CYS A 51 3.08 14.67 24.62
C CYS A 51 2.16 14.35 25.79
N LYS A 52 2.35 13.21 26.47
CA LYS A 52 1.96 13.03 27.89
C LYS A 52 2.91 12.06 28.61
N THR A 53 3.46 12.57 29.70
CA THR A 53 4.17 11.93 30.81
C THR A 53 3.25 11.00 31.62
N ASP A 54 3.87 9.92 32.11
CA ASP A 54 3.63 9.10 33.32
C ASP A 54 2.22 8.79 33.84
N GLU A 55 1.96 7.47 33.95
CA GLU A 55 1.50 6.72 35.15
C GLU A 55 0.76 5.45 34.69
N ALA A 56 1.29 4.28 35.05
CA ALA A 56 0.56 3.01 35.01
C ALA A 56 -0.27 2.89 36.30
N PRO A 57 -1.47 2.26 36.31
CA PRO A 57 -1.47 0.80 36.44
C PRO A 57 -2.65 0.04 35.78
N LEU A 58 -2.34 -1.23 35.46
CA LEU A 58 -3.21 -2.42 35.49
C LEU A 58 -4.44 -2.53 34.56
N GLY A 59 -4.31 -3.48 33.62
CA GLY A 59 -5.32 -4.52 33.43
C GLY A 59 -6.44 -4.26 32.41
N PHE A 60 -6.14 -4.36 31.11
CA PHE A 60 -7.14 -4.89 30.17
C PHE A 60 -6.47 -5.56 28.95
N SER A 61 -6.82 -6.81 28.73
CA SER A 61 -6.27 -7.70 27.71
C SER A 61 -6.55 -7.17 26.30
N ARG A 62 -5.55 -6.56 25.65
CA ARG A 62 -5.65 -6.06 24.27
C ARG A 62 -5.32 -7.19 23.30
N LYS A 63 -6.33 -7.94 22.85
CA LYS A 63 -6.22 -8.80 21.67
C LYS A 63 -5.77 -7.93 20.49
N ARG A 64 -4.52 -8.12 20.03
CA ARG A 64 -4.02 -7.57 18.77
C ARG A 64 -4.77 -8.25 17.62
N ALA A 65 -5.83 -7.61 17.12
CA ALA A 65 -6.26 -7.85 15.76
C ALA A 65 -5.21 -7.21 14.84
N SER A 66 -4.43 -8.06 14.17
CA SER A 66 -3.56 -7.64 13.08
C SER A 66 -4.42 -7.02 11.98
N THR A 67 -4.24 -5.73 11.73
CA THR A 67 -4.79 -5.04 10.56
C THR A 67 -4.13 -5.62 9.31
N ILE A 68 -4.72 -6.70 8.80
CA ILE A 68 -4.60 -7.08 7.41
C ILE A 68 -5.34 -6.00 6.64
N VAL A 69 -4.62 -5.28 5.78
CA VAL A 69 -5.21 -4.34 4.82
C VAL A 69 -6.23 -5.12 3.99
N SER A 70 -7.51 -4.86 4.25
CA SER A 70 -8.64 -5.43 3.53
C SER A 70 -8.61 -4.88 2.11
N MET A 71 -8.04 -5.64 1.17
CA MET A 71 -8.35 -5.43 -0.24
C MET A 71 -9.85 -5.70 -0.45
N THR A 72 -10.44 -4.84 -1.27
CA THR A 72 -11.86 -4.72 -1.61
C THR A 72 -12.61 -6.05 -1.79
N PRO A 73 -13.89 -6.14 -1.36
CA PRO A 73 -14.68 -7.37 -1.47
C PRO A 73 -15.30 -7.47 -2.87
N SER A 74 -14.48 -7.57 -3.92
CA SER A 74 -14.98 -7.80 -5.29
C SER A 74 -14.49 -9.10 -5.92
N VAL A 75 -13.49 -9.76 -5.31
CA VAL A 75 -12.85 -10.96 -5.92
C VAL A 75 -13.30 -12.29 -5.29
N LYS A 76 -14.17 -12.28 -4.27
CA LYS A 76 -14.55 -13.51 -3.54
C LYS A 76 -15.76 -14.27 -4.12
N ASN A 77 -16.55 -13.65 -5.00
CA ASN A 77 -17.78 -14.27 -5.50
C ASN A 77 -17.61 -15.11 -6.78
N ALA A 78 -16.41 -15.18 -7.37
CA ALA A 78 -16.19 -15.89 -8.63
C ALA A 78 -15.82 -17.39 -8.49
N LEU A 79 -15.66 -17.93 -7.28
CA LEU A 79 -15.18 -19.31 -7.09
C LEU A 79 -16.18 -20.27 -6.40
N TYR A 80 -17.43 -19.87 -6.18
CA TYR A 80 -18.50 -20.78 -5.72
C TYR A 80 -19.81 -20.55 -6.48
N GLY A 81 -19.78 -20.79 -7.79
CA GLY A 81 -20.97 -20.96 -8.62
C GLY A 81 -21.62 -22.32 -8.40
N LYS A 82 -22.36 -22.46 -7.30
CA LYS A 82 -23.16 -23.64 -6.96
C LYS A 82 -24.33 -23.79 -7.93
N ARG A 83 -24.21 -24.64 -8.95
CA ARG A 83 -25.35 -25.11 -9.77
C ARG A 83 -26.20 -26.14 -8.97
N LYS A 84 -27.45 -25.77 -8.67
CA LYS A 84 -28.63 -26.66 -8.45
C LYS A 84 -29.68 -26.12 -9.44
N SER A 85 -30.50 -26.87 -10.20
CA SER A 85 -31.05 -28.23 -10.17
C SER A 85 -31.62 -28.55 -11.57
N SER A 86 -31.53 -29.75 -12.14
CA SER A 86 -32.44 -30.90 -11.95
C SER A 86 -31.87 -32.04 -12.82
N GLY A 87 -31.53 -33.23 -12.31
CA GLY A 87 -32.44 -34.30 -11.95
C GLY A 87 -32.29 -35.48 -12.94
N THR A 88 -31.44 -36.47 -12.62
CA THR A 88 -31.65 -37.94 -12.73
C THR A 88 -30.32 -38.73 -12.84
N SER A 89 -30.13 -39.62 -11.85
CA SER A 89 -29.37 -40.90 -11.79
C SER A 89 -27.84 -41.00 -11.96
N ASP A 90 -27.22 -41.39 -10.83
CA ASP A 90 -26.26 -42.49 -10.60
C ASP A 90 -24.96 -42.57 -11.45
N ASP A 91 -23.82 -42.26 -10.83
CA ASP A 91 -22.74 -43.22 -10.50
C ASP A 91 -21.47 -42.51 -9.99
N ALA A 92 -20.84 -43.10 -8.98
CA ALA A 92 -19.73 -42.56 -8.20
C ALA A 92 -18.35 -42.87 -8.80
N VAL A 93 -17.49 -41.86 -8.96
CA VAL A 93 -16.01 -42.03 -9.02
C VAL A 93 -15.32 -40.86 -8.30
N ASP A 94 -14.48 -41.21 -7.33
CA ASP A 94 -13.63 -40.37 -6.47
C ASP A 94 -12.46 -39.75 -7.27
N GLU A 95 -12.44 -38.42 -7.46
CA GLU A 95 -11.27 -37.70 -7.96
C GLU A 95 -10.75 -36.74 -6.90
N LYS A 96 -9.78 -37.22 -6.11
CA LYS A 96 -9.00 -36.44 -5.15
C LYS A 96 -8.20 -35.36 -5.87
N THR A 97 -8.72 -34.13 -5.88
CA THR A 97 -8.00 -32.96 -6.36
C THR A 97 -6.92 -32.59 -5.34
N ILE A 98 -5.66 -32.77 -5.71
CA ILE A 98 -4.48 -32.38 -4.92
C ILE A 98 -4.47 -30.84 -4.83
N GLU A 99 -4.76 -30.29 -3.65
CA GLU A 99 -4.60 -28.86 -3.36
C GLU A 99 -3.12 -28.46 -3.42
N VAL A 100 -2.68 -27.91 -4.55
CA VAL A 100 -1.35 -27.30 -4.66
C VAL A 100 -1.35 -25.97 -3.88
N LYS A 101 -0.88 -26.03 -2.63
CA LYS A 101 -0.59 -24.88 -1.77
C LYS A 101 0.44 -23.96 -2.45
N LYS A 102 -0.04 -22.97 -3.22
CA LYS A 102 0.84 -21.96 -3.84
C LYS A 102 1.54 -21.18 -2.71
N PRO A 103 2.89 -21.09 -2.70
CA PRO A 103 3.61 -20.34 -1.67
C PRO A 103 3.19 -18.87 -1.73
N SER A 104 3.16 -18.21 -0.57
CA SER A 104 2.61 -16.85 -0.41
C SER A 104 3.04 -15.93 -1.55
N ALA A 105 2.06 -15.32 -2.22
CA ALA A 105 2.23 -14.53 -3.44
C ALA A 105 3.35 -13.47 -3.35
N THR A 106 3.59 -12.93 -2.15
CA THR A 106 4.65 -11.95 -1.86
C THR A 106 6.07 -12.48 -2.07
N PHE A 107 6.37 -13.69 -1.59
CA PHE A 107 7.69 -14.31 -1.78
C PHE A 107 7.91 -14.77 -3.23
N ALA A 108 6.84 -15.18 -3.92
CA ALA A 108 6.92 -15.51 -5.34
C ALA A 108 7.26 -14.27 -6.19
N MET A 109 6.68 -13.11 -5.87
CA MET A 109 7.01 -11.83 -6.51
C MET A 109 8.45 -11.39 -6.22
N LEU A 110 8.91 -11.49 -4.97
CA LEU A 110 10.31 -11.21 -4.63
C LEU A 110 11.28 -12.14 -5.37
N LYS A 111 10.92 -13.42 -5.54
CA LYS A 111 11.71 -14.38 -6.31
C LYS A 111 11.87 -13.96 -7.78
N MET A 112 10.87 -13.29 -8.36
CA MET A 112 10.95 -12.73 -9.72
C MET A 112 11.84 -11.47 -9.80
N ASN A 113 12.06 -10.77 -8.68
CA ASN A 113 12.93 -9.59 -8.58
C ASN A 113 14.42 -9.92 -8.27
N LYS A 114 14.79 -11.21 -8.14
CA LYS A 114 16.18 -11.63 -7.83
C LYS A 114 17.25 -11.10 -8.78
N ARG A 115 16.88 -10.79 -10.02
CA ARG A 115 17.82 -10.30 -11.04
C ARG A 115 18.39 -8.91 -10.72
N GLU A 116 17.74 -8.14 -9.85
CA GLU A 116 18.13 -6.78 -9.46
C GLU A 116 18.36 -6.64 -7.94
N TRP A 117 18.62 -7.75 -7.26
CA TRP A 117 18.84 -7.81 -5.82
C TRP A 117 19.90 -6.83 -5.28
N LYS A 118 20.88 -6.46 -6.11
CA LYS A 118 21.93 -5.49 -5.75
C LYS A 118 21.36 -4.09 -5.50
N TYR A 119 20.43 -3.63 -6.34
CA TYR A 119 19.78 -2.32 -6.18
C TYR A 119 18.91 -2.28 -4.93
N ILE A 120 18.18 -3.38 -4.68
CA ILE A 120 17.36 -3.53 -3.48
C ILE A 120 18.22 -3.56 -2.23
N PHE A 121 19.34 -4.31 -2.24
CA PHE A 121 20.24 -4.40 -1.11
C PHE A 121 20.84 -3.04 -0.75
N ILE A 122 21.35 -2.30 -1.74
CA ILE A 122 21.90 -0.97 -1.54
C ILE A 122 20.81 0.01 -1.04
N GLY A 123 19.58 -0.07 -1.57
CA GLY A 123 18.44 0.73 -1.08
C GLY A 123 18.02 0.40 0.36
N CYS A 124 18.06 -0.87 0.75
CA CYS A 124 17.81 -1.29 2.14
C CYS A 124 18.87 -0.75 3.10
N VAL A 125 20.14 -0.73 2.70
CA VAL A 125 21.22 -0.13 3.51
C VAL A 125 20.97 1.36 3.70
N SER A 126 20.63 2.09 2.64
CA SER A 126 20.28 3.52 2.73
C SER A 126 19.07 3.78 3.64
N CYS A 127 18.05 2.91 3.57
CA CYS A 127 16.88 2.99 4.44
C CYS A 127 17.22 2.76 5.92
N LEU A 128 18.10 1.80 6.21
CA LEU A 128 18.55 1.53 7.57
C LEU A 128 19.32 2.71 8.15
N CYS A 129 20.20 3.33 7.35
CA CYS A 129 20.91 4.54 7.75
C CYS A 129 19.92 5.66 8.07
N ASN A 130 18.97 5.93 7.18
CA ASN A 130 18.00 7.00 7.37
C ASN A 130 17.07 6.75 8.58
N GLY A 131 16.67 5.49 8.82
CA GLY A 131 15.94 5.12 10.04
C GLY A 131 16.76 5.32 11.32
N GLY A 132 18.09 5.16 11.26
CA GLY A 132 19.00 5.43 12.37
C GLY A 132 19.26 6.92 12.65
N ILE A 133 19.03 7.80 11.67
CA ILE A 133 19.21 9.25 11.84
C ILE A 133 18.19 9.82 12.83
N GLN A 134 16.93 9.34 12.84
CA GLN A 134 15.90 9.82 13.77
C GLN A 134 16.26 9.66 15.26
N PRO A 135 16.67 8.48 15.77
CA PRO A 135 17.09 8.35 17.15
C PRO A 135 18.41 9.08 17.44
N ALA A 136 19.36 9.10 16.49
CA ALA A 136 20.61 9.83 16.65
C ALA A 136 20.38 11.34 16.81
N PHE A 137 19.46 11.91 16.04
CA PHE A 137 19.03 13.30 16.17
C PHE A 137 18.52 13.60 17.58
N GLY A 138 17.69 12.73 18.15
CA GLY A 138 17.19 12.88 19.53
C GLY A 138 18.30 12.87 20.58
N VAL A 139 19.29 11.97 20.44
CA VAL A 139 20.43 11.90 21.36
C VAL A 139 21.30 13.17 21.27
N VAL A 140 21.59 13.63 20.06
CA VAL A 140 22.37 14.86 19.84
C VAL A 140 21.63 16.08 20.38
N LEU A 141 20.31 16.15 20.18
CA LEU A 141 19.48 17.24 20.72
C LEU A 141 19.51 17.24 22.26
N SER A 142 19.40 16.08 22.91
CA SER A 142 19.52 15.97 24.36
C SER A 142 20.87 16.46 24.88
N LYS A 143 21.97 16.11 24.19
CA LYS A 143 23.32 16.58 24.53
C LYS A 143 23.49 18.08 24.32
N LEU A 144 22.88 18.63 23.26
CA LEU A 144 22.87 20.07 23.02
C LEU A 144 22.14 20.81 24.16
N THR A 145 20.99 20.30 24.61
CA THR A 145 20.27 20.88 25.76
C THR A 145 21.10 20.86 27.04
N ALA A 146 21.88 19.80 27.29
CA ALA A 146 22.77 19.73 28.45
C ALA A 146 23.88 20.81 28.40
N VAL A 147 24.45 21.08 27.22
CA VAL A 147 25.47 22.12 27.02
C VAL A 147 24.92 23.53 27.26
N PHE A 148 23.61 23.74 27.06
CA PHE A 148 22.98 25.01 27.41
C PHE A 148 22.92 25.27 28.92
N GLN A 149 23.15 24.26 29.76
CA GLN A 149 23.18 24.41 31.22
C GLN A 149 24.57 24.71 31.79
N GLU A 150 25.63 24.69 30.97
CA GLU A 150 26.97 25.08 31.42
C GLU A 150 27.04 26.58 31.75
N CYS A 151 27.70 26.93 32.87
CA CYS A 151 27.81 28.33 33.34
C CYS A 151 28.83 29.18 32.57
N ASP A 152 29.80 28.56 31.89
CA ASP A 152 30.88 29.29 31.20
C ASP A 152 30.50 29.68 29.76
N PRO A 153 30.33 30.98 29.45
CA PRO A 153 29.78 31.42 28.16
C PRO A 153 30.74 31.21 26.97
N GLU A 154 32.06 31.19 27.19
CA GLU A 154 33.03 30.95 26.11
C GLU A 154 33.08 29.47 25.68
N VAL A 155 33.04 28.56 26.65
CA VAL A 155 33.05 27.11 26.40
C VAL A 155 31.73 26.67 25.75
N GLN A 156 30.61 27.26 26.19
CA GLN A 156 29.28 27.02 25.63
C GLN A 156 29.22 27.31 24.14
N LYS A 157 29.68 28.49 23.69
CA LYS A 157 29.68 28.87 22.27
C LYS A 157 30.46 27.88 21.42
N SER A 158 31.65 27.49 21.86
CA SER A 158 32.51 26.55 21.13
C SER A 158 31.86 25.16 21.01
N ARG A 159 31.21 24.67 22.07
CA ARG A 159 30.51 23.37 22.05
C ARG A 159 29.28 23.39 21.16
N VAL A 160 28.47 24.45 21.24
CA VAL A 160 27.27 24.63 20.42
C VAL A 160 27.61 24.65 18.93
N LEU A 161 28.70 25.32 18.53
CA LEU A 161 29.14 25.34 17.13
C LEU A 161 29.46 23.94 16.59
N ILE A 162 30.06 23.07 17.41
CA ILE A 162 30.33 21.67 17.02
C ILE A 162 29.01 20.90 16.80
N TYR A 163 28.02 21.07 17.67
CA TYR A 163 26.71 20.42 17.52
C TYR A 163 25.93 20.95 16.31
N ILE A 164 25.98 22.25 16.01
CA ILE A 164 25.39 22.81 14.79
C ILE A 164 26.03 22.18 13.55
N LEU A 165 27.35 22.00 13.54
CA LEU A 165 28.06 21.35 12.45
C LEU A 165 27.62 19.88 12.27
N LEU A 166 27.35 19.16 13.37
CA LEU A 166 26.76 17.82 13.34
C LEU A 166 25.34 17.81 12.74
N PHE A 167 24.49 18.79 13.06
CA PHE A 167 23.15 18.90 12.46
C PHE A 167 23.20 19.15 10.95
N ILE A 168 24.12 20.00 10.49
CA ILE A 168 24.36 20.21 9.06
C ILE A 168 24.80 18.88 8.41
N GLY A 169 25.71 18.14 9.06
CA GLY A 169 26.14 16.83 8.61
C GLY A 169 24.98 15.82 8.47
N PHE A 170 24.06 15.77 9.44
CA PHE A 170 22.86 14.93 9.33
C PHE A 170 21.94 15.36 8.19
N GLY A 171 21.76 16.66 7.96
CA GLY A 171 20.95 17.17 6.86
C GLY A 171 21.50 16.73 5.49
N ILE A 172 22.81 16.85 5.29
CA ILE A 172 23.48 16.40 4.06
C ILE A 172 23.35 14.88 3.91
N LEU A 173 23.60 14.12 4.99
CA LEU A 173 23.49 12.66 4.97
C LEU A 173 22.06 12.20 4.66
N MET A 174 21.05 12.85 5.24
CA MET A 174 19.65 12.57 4.99
C MET A 174 19.27 12.86 3.53
N LEU A 175 19.72 13.98 2.98
CA LEU A 175 19.49 14.32 1.57
C LEU A 175 20.06 13.25 0.64
N VAL A 176 21.31 12.85 0.86
CA VAL A 176 21.98 11.83 0.03
C VAL A 176 21.29 10.48 0.17
N THR A 177 21.02 10.02 1.39
CA THR A 177 20.42 8.70 1.64
C THR A 177 18.99 8.62 1.11
N MET A 178 18.17 9.67 1.29
CA MET A 178 16.82 9.73 0.75
C MET A 178 16.80 9.73 -0.77
N PHE A 179 17.66 10.54 -1.40
CA PHE A 179 17.77 10.57 -2.86
C PHE A 179 18.19 9.21 -3.41
N LEU A 180 19.23 8.59 -2.82
CA LEU A 180 19.72 7.27 -3.25
C LEU A 180 18.61 6.22 -3.08
N GLN A 181 18.03 6.11 -1.88
CA GLN A 181 16.97 5.14 -1.57
C GLN A 181 15.79 5.27 -2.55
N GLY A 182 15.31 6.51 -2.78
CA GLY A 182 14.20 6.77 -3.69
C GLY A 182 14.53 6.38 -5.12
N PHE A 183 15.70 6.79 -5.62
CA PHE A 183 16.15 6.47 -6.97
C PHE A 183 16.30 4.95 -7.20
N LEU A 184 16.94 4.25 -6.27
CA LEU A 184 17.19 2.82 -6.36
C LEU A 184 15.91 1.99 -6.34
N PHE A 185 14.97 2.34 -5.45
CA PHE A 185 13.67 1.67 -5.42
C PHE A 185 12.79 2.04 -6.61
N ALA A 186 12.86 3.26 -7.13
CA ALA A 186 12.16 3.65 -8.34
C ALA A 186 12.65 2.83 -9.56
N CYS A 187 13.97 2.75 -9.79
CA CYS A 187 14.53 1.96 -10.89
C CYS A 187 14.17 0.48 -10.77
N SER A 188 14.30 -0.12 -9.59
CA SER A 188 13.92 -1.53 -9.37
C SER A 188 12.42 -1.76 -9.56
N GLY A 189 11.58 -0.82 -9.12
CA GLY A 189 10.13 -0.86 -9.30
C GLY A 189 9.72 -0.78 -10.77
N GLU A 190 10.33 0.10 -11.55
CA GLU A 190 10.09 0.24 -12.98
C GLU A 190 10.46 -1.04 -13.74
N ALA A 191 11.66 -1.57 -13.49
CA ALA A 191 12.14 -2.78 -14.14
C ALA A 191 11.29 -4.01 -13.81
N LEU A 192 10.84 -4.15 -12.55
CA LEU A 192 9.92 -5.20 -12.14
C LEU A 192 8.56 -5.04 -12.85
N THR A 193 7.99 -3.84 -12.83
CA THR A 193 6.69 -3.55 -13.44
C THR A 193 6.70 -3.82 -14.94
N LYS A 194 7.76 -3.41 -15.65
CA LYS A 194 7.94 -3.69 -17.08
C LYS A 194 7.92 -5.19 -17.39
N ARG A 195 8.63 -5.99 -16.57
CA ARG A 195 8.66 -7.45 -16.73
C ARG A 195 7.33 -8.10 -16.41
N LEU A 196 6.67 -7.67 -15.34
CA LEU A 196 5.36 -8.19 -14.95
C LEU A 196 4.31 -7.89 -16.03
N ARG A 197 4.25 -6.65 -16.53
CA ARG A 197 3.34 -6.28 -17.63
C ARG A 197 3.59 -7.09 -18.89
N SER A 198 4.85 -7.26 -19.29
CA SER A 198 5.20 -8.08 -20.47
C SER A 198 4.77 -9.54 -20.31
N LYS A 199 5.01 -10.15 -19.13
CA LYS A 199 4.60 -11.53 -18.86
C LYS A 199 3.09 -11.68 -18.75
N ALA A 200 2.41 -10.73 -18.10
CA ALA A 200 0.96 -10.72 -17.98
C ALA A 200 0.30 -10.62 -19.36
N PHE A 201 0.73 -9.68 -20.19
CA PHE A 201 0.24 -9.53 -21.56
C PHE A 201 0.51 -10.76 -22.42
N SER A 202 1.72 -11.34 -22.35
CA SER A 202 2.03 -12.56 -23.10
C SER A 202 1.21 -13.77 -22.64
N SER A 203 0.85 -13.84 -21.35
CA SER A 203 -0.02 -14.90 -20.82
C SER A 203 -1.48 -14.67 -21.24
N LEU A 204 -1.92 -13.42 -21.24
CA LEU A 204 -3.26 -13.03 -21.71
C LEU A 204 -3.46 -13.41 -23.18
N LEU A 205 -2.48 -13.15 -24.05
CA LEU A 205 -2.57 -13.51 -25.48
C LEU A 205 -2.56 -15.03 -25.75
N ARG A 206 -2.12 -15.85 -24.79
CA ARG A 206 -2.11 -17.32 -24.91
C ARG A 206 -3.41 -17.96 -24.44
N GLN A 207 -4.31 -17.16 -23.89
CA GLN A 207 -5.57 -17.63 -23.34
C GLN A 207 -6.58 -17.92 -24.47
N GLU A 208 -7.45 -18.90 -24.27
CA GLU A 208 -8.49 -19.28 -25.24
C GLU A 208 -9.58 -18.22 -25.40
N ILE A 209 -10.27 -18.18 -26.56
CA ILE A 209 -11.36 -17.22 -26.82
C ILE A 209 -12.48 -17.32 -25.77
N ALA A 210 -12.80 -18.53 -25.30
CA ALA A 210 -13.82 -18.75 -24.28
C ALA A 210 -13.52 -18.05 -22.94
N TYR A 211 -12.25 -17.74 -22.64
CA TYR A 211 -11.89 -16.96 -21.46
C TYR A 211 -12.33 -15.50 -21.55
N PHE A 212 -12.32 -14.94 -22.76
CA PHE A 212 -12.72 -13.56 -23.03
C PHE A 212 -14.25 -13.41 -23.17
N ASP A 213 -14.96 -14.51 -23.37
CA ASP A 213 -16.43 -14.54 -23.38
C ASP A 213 -17.04 -14.44 -21.97
N ASP A 214 -16.24 -14.68 -20.91
CA ASP A 214 -16.69 -14.51 -19.53
C ASP A 214 -16.87 -13.02 -19.18
N GLN A 215 -18.02 -12.68 -18.60
CA GLN A 215 -18.39 -11.31 -18.28
C GLN A 215 -17.46 -10.68 -17.23
N SER A 216 -16.75 -11.49 -16.44
CA SER A 216 -15.71 -11.02 -15.51
C SER A 216 -14.41 -10.60 -16.20
N ASN A 217 -14.12 -11.12 -17.39
CA ASN A 217 -12.89 -10.89 -18.14
C ASN A 217 -13.13 -9.94 -19.33
N ASN A 218 -14.12 -9.06 -19.20
CA ASN A 218 -14.39 -8.05 -20.22
C ASN A 218 -13.17 -7.13 -20.41
N THR A 219 -13.03 -6.55 -21.59
CA THR A 219 -11.86 -5.73 -21.98
C THR A 219 -11.61 -4.54 -21.04
N GLY A 220 -12.66 -3.98 -20.43
CA GLY A 220 -12.54 -2.93 -19.42
C GLY A 220 -12.00 -3.40 -18.05
N ALA A 221 -12.08 -4.69 -17.73
CA ALA A 221 -11.58 -5.27 -16.49
C ALA A 221 -10.11 -5.77 -16.61
N LEU A 222 -9.63 -5.96 -17.85
CA LEU A 222 -8.28 -6.47 -18.16
C LEU A 222 -7.27 -5.37 -18.52
N CYS A 223 -7.72 -4.12 -18.68
CA CYS A 223 -6.90 -2.95 -19.05
C CYS A 223 -6.27 -2.24 -17.86
#